data_AF-A0A975W9A2-F1
#
_entry.id   AF-A0A975W9A2-F1
#
_cell.length_a   1.000
_cell.length_b   1.000
_cell.length_c   1.000
_cell.angle_alpha   90.00
_cell.angle_beta   90.00
_cell.angle_gamma   90.00
#
_symmetry.space_group_name_H-M   'P 1'
#
loop_
_entity.id
_entity.type
_entity.pdbx_description
1 polymer ?
#
loop_
_entity_poly.entity_id
_entity_poly.type
_entity_poly.pdbx_seq_one_letter_code
_entity_poly.pdbx_strand_id
1 'polypeptide(L)'
;MLGTAVLWIDEAHDLFQSGTPSEVRDILKTLKSLMQGDGAVIVILTGINSLWQIASYDGQVKRRYTKISLPELSNAKDGKAISKQMEVFCNRAGLRPPDEADLVQRLVYASRNKFGLCIENILHAIELALKSEADQLTMQHFAEAWAMQEGCDYRGNVFLAPRWSEIDLAVPVIN
;
A
#
# COMPACT_ATOMS: atom_id res chain seq x y z
N MET A 1 5.90 -13.30 35.66
CA MET A 1 5.31 -12.37 34.66
C MET A 1 4.84 -13.21 33.50
N LEU A 2 3.53 -13.45 33.35
CA LEU A 2 3.01 -13.96 32.08
C LEU A 2 3.07 -12.78 31.10
N GLY A 3 4.05 -12.79 30.21
CA GLY A 3 4.25 -11.74 29.22
C GLY A 3 3.08 -11.70 28.25
N THR A 4 2.72 -10.51 27.78
CA THR A 4 1.78 -10.36 26.66
C THR A 4 2.44 -10.88 25.38
N ALA A 5 1.83 -11.86 24.73
CA ALA A 5 2.30 -12.40 23.46
C ALA A 5 1.38 -11.99 22.31
N VAL A 6 1.96 -11.65 21.16
CA VAL A 6 1.26 -11.22 19.95
C VAL A 6 1.59 -12.19 18.82
N LEU A 7 0.56 -12.76 18.20
CA LEU A 7 0.63 -13.48 16.93
C LEU A 7 0.17 -12.55 15.81
N TRP A 8 1.11 -12.11 14.99
CA TRP A 8 0.82 -11.32 13.80
C TRP A 8 0.91 -12.20 12.56
N ILE A 9 -0.20 -12.32 11.84
CA ILE A 9 -0.30 -13.01 10.56
C ILE A 9 -0.46 -11.96 9.47
N ASP A 10 0.56 -11.82 8.64
CA ASP A 10 0.49 -10.99 7.44
C ASP A 10 -0.08 -11.76 6.25
N GLU A 11 -0.68 -11.02 5.32
CA GLU A 11 -1.46 -11.57 4.21
C GLU A 11 -2.44 -12.66 4.62
N ALA A 12 -3.09 -12.45 5.76
CA ALA A 12 -4.04 -13.38 6.36
C ALA A 12 -5.21 -13.73 5.42
N HIS A 13 -5.46 -12.90 4.40
CA HIS A 13 -6.44 -13.20 3.36
C HIS A 13 -6.13 -14.52 2.62
N ASP A 14 -4.86 -14.90 2.49
CA ASP A 14 -4.40 -16.16 1.88
C ASP A 14 -4.85 -17.39 2.66
N LEU A 15 -4.95 -17.29 4.00
CA LEU A 15 -5.48 -18.38 4.84
C LEU A 15 -6.90 -18.78 4.42
N PHE A 16 -7.61 -17.91 3.72
CA PHE A 16 -9.02 -18.07 3.42
C PHE A 16 -9.32 -18.14 1.91
N GLN A 17 -8.31 -18.00 1.02
CA GLN A 17 -8.51 -17.89 -0.44
C GLN A 17 -9.09 -19.14 -1.10
N SER A 18 -8.97 -20.33 -0.49
CA SER A 18 -9.32 -21.60 -1.14
C SER A 18 -10.27 -22.48 -0.33
N GLY A 19 -10.76 -21.97 0.80
CA GLY A 19 -11.60 -22.73 1.72
C GLY A 19 -13.08 -22.64 1.37
N THR A 20 -13.78 -23.77 1.42
CA THR A 20 -15.22 -23.82 1.62
C THR A 20 -15.64 -22.96 2.82
N PRO A 21 -16.90 -22.48 2.89
CA PRO A 21 -17.39 -21.75 4.06
C PRO A 21 -17.21 -22.49 5.40
N SER A 22 -17.07 -23.82 5.39
CA SER A 22 -16.77 -24.59 6.59
C SER A 22 -15.32 -24.45 7.05
N GLU A 23 -14.37 -24.55 6.12
CA GLU A 23 -12.94 -24.39 6.42
C GLU A 23 -12.64 -22.99 6.94
N VAL A 24 -13.25 -21.96 6.35
CA VAL A 24 -13.16 -20.59 6.86
C VAL A 24 -13.62 -20.48 8.31
N ARG A 25 -14.75 -21.12 8.67
CA ARG A 25 -15.24 -21.14 10.06
C ARG A 25 -14.30 -21.88 11.00
N ASP A 26 -13.69 -22.97 10.56
CA ASP A 26 -12.80 -23.75 11.40
C ASP A 26 -11.47 -23.02 11.65
N ILE A 27 -10.94 -22.31 10.65
CA ILE A 27 -9.82 -21.38 10.83
C ILE A 27 -10.18 -20.29 11.85
N LEU A 28 -11.35 -19.66 11.72
CA LEU A 28 -11.81 -18.63 12.67
C LEU A 28 -11.99 -19.16 14.09
N LYS A 29 -12.43 -20.41 14.27
CA LYS A 29 -12.50 -21.07 15.58
C LYS A 29 -11.11 -21.31 16.16
N THR A 30 -10.15 -21.75 15.36
CA THR A 30 -8.76 -21.96 15.79
C THR A 30 -8.12 -20.65 16.24
N LEU A 31 -8.28 -19.58 15.47
CA LEU A 31 -7.80 -18.25 15.86
C LEU A 31 -8.47 -17.79 17.17
N LYS A 32 -9.76 -18.06 17.34
CA LYS A 32 -10.48 -17.75 18.57
C LYS A 32 -9.97 -18.54 19.78
N SER A 33 -9.61 -19.82 19.63
CA SER A 33 -9.10 -20.60 20.76
C SER A 33 -7.73 -20.09 21.23
N LEU A 34 -6.91 -19.55 20.33
CA LEU A 34 -5.63 -18.91 20.70
C LEU A 34 -5.79 -17.67 21.59
N MET A 35 -6.96 -17.02 21.52
CA MET A 35 -7.27 -15.82 22.30
C MET A 35 -7.88 -16.14 23.69
N GLN A 36 -7.94 -17.41 24.08
CA GLN A 36 -8.63 -17.86 25.30
C GLN A 36 -7.76 -18.77 26.16
N GLY A 37 -8.00 -18.74 27.49
CA GLY A 37 -7.31 -19.61 28.45
C GLY A 37 -5.98 -19.05 28.95
N ASP A 38 -5.27 -19.89 29.70
CA ASP A 38 -3.94 -19.57 30.21
C ASP A 38 -2.92 -19.58 29.05
N GLY A 39 -2.24 -18.45 28.85
CA GLY A 39 -1.33 -18.25 27.71
C GLY A 39 -1.98 -17.66 26.46
N ALA A 40 -3.18 -17.09 26.58
CA ALA A 40 -3.86 -16.41 25.48
C ALA A 40 -2.95 -15.37 24.77
N VAL A 41 -3.02 -15.35 23.44
CA VAL A 41 -2.27 -14.42 22.60
C VAL A 41 -3.18 -13.39 21.93
N ILE A 42 -2.62 -12.21 21.67
CA ILE A 42 -3.27 -11.19 20.83
C ILE A 42 -3.05 -11.59 19.37
N VAL A 43 -4.14 -11.79 18.62
CA VAL A 43 -4.07 -12.10 17.19
C VAL A 43 -4.27 -10.82 16.38
N ILE A 44 -3.29 -10.50 15.52
CA ILE A 44 -3.36 -9.41 14.54
C ILE A 44 -3.36 -10.05 13.15
N LEU A 45 -4.37 -9.72 12.35
CA LEU A 45 -4.50 -10.16 10.96
C LEU A 45 -4.38 -8.94 10.05
N THR A 46 -3.42 -8.96 9.12
CA THR A 46 -3.26 -7.93 8.08
C THR A 46 -3.45 -8.54 6.69
N GLY A 47 -3.80 -7.71 5.71
CA GLY A 47 -3.99 -8.14 4.33
C GLY A 47 -4.93 -7.22 3.53
N ILE A 48 -5.28 -7.65 2.33
CA ILE A 48 -6.12 -6.86 1.40
C ILE A 48 -7.61 -6.85 1.79
N ASN A 49 -8.41 -6.07 1.06
CA ASN A 49 -9.84 -5.89 1.31
C ASN A 49 -10.66 -7.19 1.34
N SER A 50 -10.22 -8.29 0.72
CA SER A 50 -10.92 -9.58 0.81
C SER A 50 -10.98 -10.11 2.24
N LEU A 51 -9.98 -9.81 3.09
CA LEU A 51 -9.97 -10.16 4.51
C LEU A 51 -11.22 -9.64 5.24
N TRP A 52 -11.78 -8.51 4.82
CA TRP A 52 -13.02 -7.95 5.37
C TRP A 52 -14.23 -8.85 5.14
N GLN A 53 -14.32 -9.47 3.96
CA GLN A 53 -15.44 -10.34 3.60
C GLN A 53 -15.43 -11.60 4.46
N ILE A 54 -14.23 -12.14 4.70
CA ILE A 54 -13.99 -13.32 5.52
C ILE A 54 -14.24 -13.04 7.01
N ALA A 55 -13.72 -11.94 7.55
CA ALA A 55 -13.95 -11.57 8.95
C ALA A 55 -15.42 -11.21 9.26
N SER A 56 -16.23 -11.02 8.21
CA SER A 56 -17.66 -10.70 8.31
C SER A 56 -18.58 -11.91 8.14
N TYR A 57 -18.03 -13.12 7.95
CA TYR A 57 -18.80 -14.35 7.71
C TYR A 57 -19.57 -14.86 8.93
N ASP A 58 -19.21 -14.43 10.15
CA ASP A 58 -19.88 -14.82 11.40
C ASP A 58 -20.13 -13.60 12.31
N GLY A 59 -21.37 -13.43 12.76
CA GLY A 59 -21.78 -12.38 13.70
C GLY A 59 -21.06 -12.43 15.05
N GLN A 60 -20.53 -13.60 15.46
CA GLN A 60 -19.74 -13.73 16.69
C GLN A 60 -18.30 -13.22 16.55
N VAL A 61 -17.74 -13.27 15.33
CA VAL A 61 -16.37 -12.83 14.99
C VAL A 61 -16.35 -11.31 14.84
N LYS A 62 -17.38 -10.74 14.21
CA LYS A 62 -17.52 -9.29 13.97
C LYS A 62 -17.43 -8.42 15.22
N ARG A 63 -17.79 -8.96 16.40
CA ARG A 63 -17.77 -8.25 17.71
C ARG A 63 -16.44 -8.36 18.47
N ARG A 64 -15.54 -9.26 18.07
CA ARG A 64 -14.28 -9.53 18.79
C ARG A 64 -13.05 -8.97 18.11
N TYR A 65 -13.12 -8.69 16.81
CA TYR A 65 -12.02 -8.07 16.08
C TYR A 65 -12.22 -6.56 15.99
N THR A 66 -11.24 -5.81 16.51
CA THR A 66 -11.12 -4.38 16.22
C THR A 66 -10.67 -4.23 14.78
N LYS A 67 -11.43 -3.47 14.00
CA LYS A 67 -11.16 -3.30 12.58
C LYS A 67 -10.46 -1.98 12.34
N ILE A 68 -9.30 -2.04 11.71
CA ILE A 68 -8.53 -0.88 11.31
C ILE A 68 -8.36 -0.98 9.80
N SER A 69 -8.83 0.04 9.09
CA SER A 69 -8.54 0.21 7.67
C SER A 69 -7.60 1.40 7.54
N LEU A 70 -6.55 1.25 6.75
CA LEU A 70 -5.79 2.41 6.29
C LEU A 70 -6.68 3.18 5.31
N PRO A 71 -6.98 4.46 5.57
CA PRO A 71 -7.79 5.25 4.66
C PRO A 71 -7.03 5.49 3.37
N GLU A 72 -7.78 5.75 2.30
CA GLU A 72 -7.18 6.23 1.06
C GLU A 72 -6.53 7.60 1.29
N LEU A 73 -5.40 7.81 0.63
CA LEU A 73 -4.71 9.08 0.62
C LEU A 73 -5.49 10.09 -0.20
N SER A 74 -5.40 11.35 0.21
CA SER A 74 -5.77 12.47 -0.65
C SER A 74 -4.66 13.51 -0.63
N ASN A 75 -4.39 14.13 -1.77
CA ASN A 75 -3.36 15.17 -1.84
C ASN A 75 -3.67 16.33 -0.85
N ALA A 76 -4.94 16.70 -0.71
CA ALA A 76 -5.38 17.79 0.16
C ALA A 76 -5.04 17.55 1.65
N LYS A 77 -5.18 16.30 2.11
CA LYS A 77 -4.94 15.94 3.51
C LYS A 77 -3.49 15.50 3.75
N ASP A 78 -2.97 14.67 2.87
CA ASP A 78 -1.77 13.86 3.12
C ASP A 78 -0.57 14.32 2.29
N GLY A 79 -0.75 15.20 1.30
CA GLY A 79 0.31 15.62 0.37
C GLY A 79 1.55 16.19 1.07
N LYS A 80 1.38 17.00 2.12
CA LYS A 80 2.51 17.51 2.91
C LYS A 80 3.31 16.41 3.60
N ALA A 81 2.63 15.39 4.13
CA ALA A 81 3.29 14.27 4.80
C ALA A 81 4.05 13.40 3.78
N ILE A 82 3.45 13.14 2.61
CA ILE A 82 4.10 12.42 1.50
C ILE A 82 5.31 13.19 0.98
N SER A 83 5.18 14.50 0.75
CA SER A 83 6.30 15.36 0.35
C SER A 83 7.45 15.26 1.37
N LYS A 84 7.13 15.34 2.66
CA LYS A 84 8.14 15.25 3.72
C LYS A 84 8.81 13.88 3.77
N GLN A 85 8.05 12.81 3.58
CA GLN A 85 8.59 11.45 3.54
C GLN A 85 9.53 11.26 2.35
N MET A 86 9.17 11.80 1.19
CA MET A 86 10.01 11.79 -0.01
C MET A 86 11.31 12.57 0.21
N GLU A 87 11.28 13.74 0.84
CA GLU A 87 12.49 14.48 1.23
C GLU A 87 13.41 13.65 2.13
N VAL A 88 12.85 12.95 3.13
CA VAL A 88 13.61 12.08 4.03
C VAL A 88 14.32 10.97 3.26
N PHE A 89 13.62 10.34 2.31
CA PHE A 89 14.23 9.31 1.47
C PHE A 89 15.32 9.85 0.54
N CYS A 90 15.08 10.99 -0.11
CA CYS A 90 16.08 11.65 -0.95
C CYS A 90 17.35 11.96 -0.15
N ASN A 91 17.20 12.59 1.02
CA ASN A 91 18.33 12.92 1.90
C ASN A 91 19.11 11.67 2.32
N ARG A 92 18.41 10.56 2.61
CA ARG A 92 19.07 9.30 2.97
C ARG A 92 19.78 8.64 1.79
N ALA A 93 19.28 8.85 0.58
CA ALA A 93 19.89 8.38 -0.66
C ALA A 93 21.01 9.32 -1.17
N GLY A 94 21.22 10.48 -0.56
CA GLY A 94 22.18 11.48 -1.03
C GLY A 94 21.68 12.28 -2.25
N LEU A 95 20.37 12.29 -2.50
CA LEU A 95 19.73 13.02 -3.59
C LEU A 95 19.12 14.32 -3.09
N ARG A 96 19.12 15.35 -3.93
CA ARG A 96 18.27 16.53 -3.74
C ARG A 96 16.80 16.14 -4.00
N PRO A 97 15.85 16.58 -3.16
CA PRO A 97 14.42 16.37 -3.42
C PRO A 97 13.95 17.04 -4.73
N PRO A 98 12.82 16.60 -5.31
CA PRO A 98 12.25 17.22 -6.51
C PRO A 98 11.66 18.60 -6.19
N ASP A 99 11.65 19.49 -7.20
CA ASP A 99 11.13 20.86 -7.11
C ASP A 99 9.77 21.03 -7.83
N GLU A 100 9.32 19.99 -8.55
CA GLU A 100 8.12 20.01 -9.37
C GLU A 100 6.83 20.06 -8.53
N ALA A 101 6.09 21.16 -8.65
CA ALA A 101 4.98 21.50 -7.76
C ALA A 101 3.80 20.51 -7.77
N ASP A 102 3.54 19.85 -8.90
CA ASP A 102 2.43 18.90 -9.06
C ASP A 102 2.83 17.43 -8.85
N LEU A 103 4.11 17.16 -8.54
CA LEU A 103 4.63 15.79 -8.41
C LEU A 103 3.90 14.99 -7.36
N VAL A 104 3.72 15.54 -6.16
CA VAL A 104 3.06 14.83 -5.06
C VAL A 104 1.61 14.51 -5.41
N GLN A 105 0.92 15.41 -6.12
CA GLN A 105 -0.45 15.19 -6.54
C GLN A 105 -0.54 14.04 -7.57
N ARG A 106 0.36 14.04 -8.56
CA ARG A 106 0.48 12.97 -9.56
C ARG A 106 0.86 11.64 -8.92
N LEU A 107 1.78 11.64 -7.96
CA LEU A 107 2.21 10.47 -7.22
C LEU A 107 1.05 9.82 -6.46
N VAL A 108 0.26 10.61 -5.72
CA VAL A 108 -0.91 10.10 -4.99
C VAL A 108 -1.91 9.46 -5.95
N TYR A 109 -2.16 10.10 -7.09
CA TYR A 109 -3.04 9.56 -8.13
C TYR A 109 -2.49 8.28 -8.76
N ALA A 110 -1.26 8.30 -9.27
CA ALA A 110 -0.56 7.14 -9.85
C ALA A 110 -0.52 5.92 -8.91
N SER A 111 -0.53 6.18 -7.61
CA SER A 111 -0.52 5.16 -6.55
C SER A 111 -1.92 4.69 -6.16
N ARG A 112 -2.96 5.00 -6.95
CA ARG A 112 -4.36 4.63 -6.70
C ARG A 112 -4.82 5.03 -5.29
N ASN A 113 -4.32 6.17 -4.79
CA ASN A 113 -4.54 6.68 -3.44
C ASN A 113 -4.12 5.71 -2.32
N LYS A 114 -3.26 4.71 -2.59
CA LYS A 114 -2.77 3.76 -1.58
C LYS A 114 -1.41 4.20 -1.07
N PHE A 115 -1.28 4.30 0.26
CA PHE A 115 -0.04 4.73 0.89
C PHE A 115 1.15 3.81 0.56
N GLY A 116 0.96 2.49 0.60
CA GLY A 116 2.02 1.54 0.22
C GLY A 116 2.54 1.77 -1.19
N LEU A 117 1.64 1.89 -2.18
CA LEU A 117 2.00 2.17 -3.57
C LEU A 117 2.70 3.54 -3.73
N CYS A 118 2.34 4.55 -2.93
CA CYS A 118 3.08 5.83 -2.94
C CYS A 118 4.54 5.63 -2.52
N ILE A 119 4.79 4.87 -1.46
CA ILE A 119 6.14 4.59 -0.98
C ILE A 119 6.92 3.80 -2.02
N GLU A 120 6.32 2.75 -2.60
CA GLU A 120 6.95 1.95 -3.65
C GLU A 120 7.33 2.81 -4.87
N ASN A 121 6.41 3.65 -5.36
CA ASN A 121 6.68 4.55 -6.49
C ASN A 121 7.82 5.54 -6.18
N ILE A 122 7.91 6.08 -4.96
CA ILE A 122 9.04 6.92 -4.55
C ILE A 122 10.35 6.13 -4.58
N LEU A 123 10.35 4.91 -4.04
CA LEU A 123 11.55 4.07 -3.99
C LEU A 123 12.02 3.69 -5.40
N HIS A 124 11.12 3.30 -6.31
CA HIS A 124 11.48 2.99 -7.70
C HIS A 124 12.08 4.20 -8.43
N ALA A 125 11.51 5.40 -8.23
CA ALA A 125 12.05 6.62 -8.82
C ALA A 125 13.44 6.96 -8.24
N ILE A 126 13.64 6.80 -6.93
CA ILE A 126 14.95 6.99 -6.28
C ILE A 126 15.97 5.97 -6.82
N GLU A 127 15.61 4.70 -6.93
CA GLU A 127 16.49 3.67 -7.49
C GLU A 127 16.95 4.03 -8.90
N LEU A 128 16.04 4.56 -9.72
CA LEU A 128 16.37 4.98 -11.08
C LEU A 128 17.29 6.20 -11.10
N ALA A 129 17.02 7.20 -10.25
CA ALA A 129 17.89 8.37 -10.08
C ALA A 129 19.32 7.98 -9.63
N LEU A 130 19.44 7.01 -8.72
CA LEU A 130 20.73 6.50 -8.29
C LEU A 130 21.45 5.73 -9.41
N LYS A 131 20.73 4.92 -10.19
CA LYS A 131 21.29 4.18 -11.33
C LYS A 131 21.74 5.10 -12.46
N SER A 132 21.11 6.26 -12.63
CA SER A 132 21.50 7.29 -13.59
C SER A 132 22.57 8.24 -13.06
N GLU A 133 23.10 8.00 -11.86
CA GLU A 133 24.06 8.88 -11.17
C GLU A 133 23.56 10.33 -11.05
N ALA A 134 22.24 10.52 -10.97
CA ALA A 134 21.64 11.83 -10.80
C ALA A 134 21.93 12.39 -9.40
N ASP A 135 21.96 13.71 -9.29
CA ASP A 135 22.12 14.43 -8.02
C ASP A 135 20.77 14.91 -7.44
N GLN A 136 19.69 14.80 -8.21
CA GLN A 136 18.35 15.25 -7.86
C GLN A 136 17.31 14.23 -8.34
N LEU A 137 16.34 13.93 -7.48
CA LEU A 137 15.14 13.20 -7.87
C LEU A 137 14.23 14.15 -8.66
N THR A 138 13.64 13.68 -9.76
CA THR A 138 12.85 14.49 -10.70
C THR A 138 11.63 13.73 -11.16
N MET A 139 10.65 14.42 -11.72
CA MET A 139 9.46 13.83 -12.31
C MET A 139 9.77 12.80 -13.40
N GLN A 140 10.88 12.97 -14.12
CA GLN A 140 11.31 12.04 -15.16
C GLN A 140 11.63 10.65 -14.59
N HIS A 141 12.27 10.59 -13.42
CA HIS A 141 12.55 9.31 -12.76
C HIS A 141 11.27 8.58 -12.35
N PHE A 142 10.25 9.31 -11.91
CA PHE A 142 8.92 8.73 -11.65
C PHE A 142 8.25 8.25 -12.94
N ALA A 143 8.32 9.04 -14.01
CA ALA A 143 7.74 8.69 -15.29
C ALA A 143 8.32 7.38 -15.84
N GLU A 144 9.64 7.25 -15.84
CA GLU A 144 10.33 6.06 -16.34
C GLU A 144 10.05 4.84 -15.47
N ALA A 145 10.14 4.97 -14.15
CA ALA A 145 9.82 3.90 -13.21
C ALA A 145 8.37 3.41 -13.39
N TRP A 146 7.42 4.33 -13.49
CA TRP A 146 6.00 4.00 -13.65
C TRP A 146 5.70 3.36 -15.01
N ALA A 147 6.34 3.82 -16.09
CA ALA A 147 6.20 3.22 -17.41
C ALA A 147 6.72 1.78 -17.45
N MET A 148 7.80 1.46 -16.73
CA MET A 148 8.31 0.09 -16.61
C MET A 148 7.33 -0.85 -15.89
N GLN A 149 6.56 -0.33 -14.92
CA GLN A 149 5.60 -1.13 -14.16
C GLN A 149 4.25 -1.30 -14.87
N GLU A 150 3.74 -0.23 -15.48
CA GLU A 150 2.37 -0.21 -16.03
C GLU A 150 2.34 -0.41 -17.55
N GLY A 151 3.50 -0.40 -18.22
CA GLY A 151 3.63 -0.69 -19.65
C GLY A 151 3.10 0.41 -20.59
N CYS A 152 3.00 1.65 -20.11
CA CYS A 152 2.36 2.75 -20.83
C CYS A 152 3.28 3.52 -21.78
N ASP A 153 2.70 4.17 -22.80
CA ASP A 153 3.35 5.21 -23.58
C ASP A 153 3.34 6.58 -22.86
N TYR A 154 3.86 7.63 -23.52
CA TYR A 154 3.87 9.00 -22.98
C TYR A 154 2.47 9.52 -22.61
N ARG A 155 1.44 9.18 -23.38
CA ARG A 155 0.08 9.70 -23.17
C ARG A 155 -0.61 9.01 -22.01
N GLY A 156 -0.29 7.73 -21.77
CA GLY A 156 -0.74 6.97 -20.63
C GLY A 156 0.05 7.25 -19.35
N ASN A 157 1.16 7.98 -19.41
CA ASN A 157 2.02 8.22 -18.25
C ASN A 157 1.50 9.36 -17.37
N VAL A 158 1.08 9.04 -16.14
CA VAL A 158 0.56 10.00 -15.15
C VAL A 158 1.56 11.12 -14.83
N PHE A 159 2.87 10.87 -14.94
CA PHE A 159 3.90 11.86 -14.64
C PHE A 159 4.22 12.78 -15.82
N LEU A 160 3.82 12.43 -17.05
CA LEU A 160 4.14 13.22 -18.25
C LEU A 160 2.92 13.85 -18.91
N ALA A 161 1.75 13.21 -18.80
CA ALA A 161 0.54 13.66 -19.45
C ALA A 161 0.04 14.99 -18.86
N PRO A 162 -0.35 15.99 -19.68
CA PRO A 162 -0.96 17.23 -19.18
C PRO A 162 -2.30 16.98 -18.45
N ARG A 163 -3.10 16.04 -18.98
CA ARG A 163 -4.41 15.64 -18.42
C ARG A 163 -4.31 14.33 -17.64
N TRP A 164 -3.29 14.24 -16.79
CA TRP A 164 -2.97 13.03 -16.03
C TRP A 164 -4.11 12.54 -15.14
N SER A 165 -4.96 13.43 -14.63
CA SER A 165 -6.11 13.08 -13.78
C SER A 165 -7.28 12.43 -14.52
N GLU A 166 -7.25 12.42 -15.86
CA GLU A 166 -8.24 11.75 -16.72
C GLU A 166 -7.81 10.33 -17.10
N ILE A 167 -6.61 9.90 -16.72
CA ILE A 167 -6.07 8.57 -17.06
C ILE A 167 -6.73 7.51 -16.18
N ASP A 168 -7.49 6.60 -16.77
CA ASP A 168 -8.11 5.50 -16.03
C ASP A 168 -7.05 4.47 -15.60
N LEU A 169 -6.79 4.40 -14.29
CA LEU A 169 -5.82 3.48 -13.68
C LEU A 169 -6.36 2.06 -13.46
N ALA A 170 -7.64 1.82 -13.75
CA ALA A 170 -8.28 0.51 -13.62
C ALA A 170 -8.16 -0.34 -14.90
N VAL A 171 -7.83 0.27 -16.04
CA VAL A 171 -7.61 -0.43 -17.31
C VAL A 171 -6.10 -0.53 -17.54
N PRO A 172 -5.54 -1.75 -17.72
CA PRO A 172 -4.14 -1.88 -18.11
C PRO A 172 -3.89 -1.06 -19.38
N VAL A 173 -2.81 -0.28 -19.41
CA VAL A 173 -2.44 0.48 -20.62
C VAL A 173 -1.92 -0.51 -21.64
N ILE A 174 -2.83 -1.10 -22.42
CA ILE A 174 -2.48 -1.95 -23.56
C ILE A 174 -2.13 -1.00 -24.71
N ASN A 175 -0.85 -0.98 -25.11
CA ASN A 175 -0.41 -0.36 -26.36
C ASN A 175 -1.00 -1.08 -27.58
#